data_AF-A0A919HAN0-F1
#
_entry.id   AF-A0A919HAN0-F1
#
_cell.length_a   1.000
_cell.length_b   1.000
_cell.length_c   1.000
_cell.angle_alpha   90.00
_cell.angle_beta   90.00
_cell.angle_gamma   90.00
#
_symmetry.space_group_name_H-M   'P 1'
#
loop_
_entity.id
_entity.type
_entity.pdbx_description
1 polymer ?
#
loop_
_entity_poly.entity_id
_entity_poly.type
_entity_poly.pdbx_seq_one_letter_code
_entity_poly.pdbx_strand_id
1 'polypeptide(L)'
;MNLALWIIACVLAAVFLAAGLMKMVQPKEKLVASGMGWAESFSPGGVKALGAVEVLGAVGVILPAAVGVADVLVAWAAVGMAITMLGATVVHARRKEAQSLPITVVLLILAVVVAWGRFGPYSF
;
A
#
# COMPACT_ATOMS: atom_id res chain seq x y z
N MET A 1 3.59 -12.65 -19.64
CA MET A 1 4.54 -11.85 -18.80
C MET A 1 4.48 -10.37 -19.16
N ASN A 2 3.72 -9.56 -18.42
CA ASN A 2 3.65 -8.11 -18.66
C ASN A 2 4.70 -7.39 -17.85
N LEU A 3 5.81 -7.02 -18.50
CA LEU A 3 6.92 -6.30 -17.87
C LEU A 3 6.43 -5.03 -17.14
N ALA A 4 5.47 -4.32 -17.72
CA ALA A 4 4.85 -3.14 -17.10
C ALA A 4 4.17 -3.44 -15.75
N LEU A 5 3.37 -4.52 -15.66
CA LEU A 5 2.70 -4.90 -14.41
C LEU A 5 3.71 -5.33 -13.33
N TRP A 6 4.81 -5.97 -13.72
CA TRP A 6 5.89 -6.31 -12.81
C TRP A 6 6.61 -5.08 -12.28
N ILE A 7 6.94 -4.11 -13.14
CA ILE A 7 7.55 -2.85 -12.71
C ILE A 7 6.65 -2.14 -11.70
N ILE A 8 5.36 -2.01 -12.01
CA ILE A 8 4.39 -1.35 -11.10
C ILE A 8 4.29 -2.12 -9.78
N ALA A 9 4.18 -3.45 -9.81
CA ALA A 9 4.11 -4.28 -8.61
C ALA A 9 5.38 -4.12 -7.74
N CYS A 10 6.57 -4.11 -8.34
CA CYS A 10 7.82 -3.90 -7.62
C CYS A 10 7.89 -2.51 -6.97
N VAL A 11 7.45 -1.46 -7.67
CA VAL A 11 7.38 -0.10 -7.12
C VAL A 11 6.40 -0.03 -5.95
N LEU A 12 5.19 -0.59 -6.11
CA LEU A 12 4.20 -0.67 -5.02
C LEU A 12 4.76 -1.43 -3.82
N ALA A 13 5.35 -2.60 -4.05
CA ALA A 13 5.93 -3.41 -2.98
C ALA A 13 7.02 -2.64 -2.23
N ALA A 14 7.94 -1.97 -2.92
CA ALA A 14 9.01 -1.20 -2.29
C ALA A 14 8.45 -0.06 -1.43
N VAL A 15 7.49 0.72 -1.96
CA VAL A 15 6.89 1.85 -1.24
C VAL A 15 6.11 1.38 -0.02
N PHE A 16 5.25 0.37 -0.17
CA PHE A 16 4.43 -0.15 0.92
C PHE A 16 5.27 -0.88 1.98
N LEU A 17 6.32 -1.59 1.57
CA LEU A 17 7.23 -2.24 2.51
C LEU A 17 7.98 -1.19 3.35
N ALA A 18 8.52 -0.15 2.71
CA ALA A 18 9.19 0.93 3.42
C ALA A 18 8.22 1.67 4.37
N ALA A 19 7.04 2.04 3.87
CA ALA A 19 6.02 2.73 4.67
C ALA A 19 5.53 1.87 5.85
N GLY A 20 5.26 0.59 5.61
CA GLY A 20 4.76 -0.34 6.61
C GLY A 20 5.81 -0.63 7.69
N LEU A 21 7.06 -0.90 7.31
CA LEU A 21 8.17 -1.07 8.25
C LEU A 21 8.39 0.18 9.11
N MET A 22 8.33 1.38 8.52
CA MET A 22 8.41 2.62 9.29
C MET A 22 7.30 2.71 10.34
N LYS A 23 6.05 2.39 9.99
CA LYS A 23 4.91 2.42 10.92
C LYS A 23 5.00 1.37 12.04
N MET A 24 5.63 0.23 11.78
CA MET A 24 5.80 -0.82 12.79
C MET A 24 6.94 -0.54 13.76
N VAL A 25 8.06 -0.01 13.25
CA VAL A 25 9.31 0.16 14.01
C VAL A 25 9.37 1.49 14.74
N GLN A 26 8.86 2.57 14.15
CA GLN A 26 8.97 3.90 14.74
C GLN A 26 7.87 4.15 15.79
N PRO A 27 8.19 4.85 16.90
CA PRO A 27 7.19 5.34 17.84
C PRO A 27 6.20 6.31 17.18
N LYS A 28 4.97 6.37 17.68
CA LYS A 28 3.90 7.24 17.15
C LYS A 28 4.34 8.70 17.11
N GLU A 29 5.01 9.15 18.16
CA GLU A 29 5.47 10.53 18.32
C GLU A 29 6.45 10.93 17.21
N LYS A 30 7.31 9.99 16.81
CA LYS A 30 8.28 10.20 15.72
C LYS A 30 7.61 10.19 14.34
N LEU A 31 6.58 9.37 14.15
CA LEU A 31 5.78 9.36 12.91
C LEU A 31 5.05 10.70 12.73
N VAL A 32 4.43 11.21 13.81
CA VAL A 32 3.78 12.52 13.81
C VAL A 32 4.78 13.64 13.49
N ALA A 33 5.94 13.64 14.15
CA ALA A 33 7.01 14.60 13.90
C ALA A 33 7.57 14.54 12.46
N SER A 34 7.44 13.40 11.79
CA SER A 34 7.89 13.18 10.40
C SER A 34 6.84 13.59 9.36
N GLY A 35 5.78 14.29 9.77
CA GLY A 35 4.71 14.77 8.89
C GLY A 35 3.53 13.81 8.71
N MET A 36 3.47 12.67 9.42
CA MET A 36 2.27 11.84 9.51
C MET A 36 1.36 12.33 10.64
N GLY A 37 0.89 13.58 10.55
CA GLY A 37 0.00 14.16 11.56
C GLY A 37 -1.28 13.36 11.78
N TRP A 38 -1.72 12.55 10.80
CA TRP A 38 -2.90 11.71 10.92
C TRP A 38 -2.74 10.67 12.04
N ALA A 39 -1.51 10.24 12.32
CA ALA A 39 -1.22 9.26 13.35
C ALA A 39 -1.61 9.75 14.76
N GLU A 40 -1.73 11.07 14.99
CA GLU A 40 -2.25 11.63 16.25
C GLU A 40 -3.65 11.12 16.58
N SER A 41 -4.52 11.03 15.55
CA SER A 41 -5.93 10.65 15.70
C SER A 41 -6.15 9.14 15.85
N PHE A 42 -5.10 8.32 15.73
CA PHE A 42 -5.18 6.86 15.82
C PHE A 42 -4.38 6.33 17.02
N SER A 43 -4.77 5.17 17.54
CA SER A 43 -4.02 4.51 18.60
C SER A 43 -2.67 3.99 18.07
N PRO A 44 -1.61 3.90 18.90
CA PRO A 44 -0.34 3.32 18.49
C PRO A 44 -0.47 1.90 17.92
N GLY A 45 -1.36 1.09 18.52
CA GLY A 45 -1.68 -0.25 18.02
C GLY A 45 -2.32 -0.22 16.64
N GLY A 46 -3.22 0.72 16.37
CA GLY A 46 -3.85 0.89 15.06
C GLY A 46 -2.85 1.28 13.97
N VAL A 47 -1.90 2.17 14.28
CA VAL A 47 -0.83 2.57 13.34
C VAL A 47 0.08 1.38 13.03
N LYS A 48 0.44 0.57 14.04
CA LYS A 48 1.24 -0.65 13.83
C LYS A 48 0.50 -1.72 13.06
N ALA A 49 -0.79 -1.92 13.33
CA ALA A 49 -1.63 -2.86 12.59
C ALA A 49 -1.74 -2.45 11.10
N LEU A 50 -1.91 -1.16 10.82
CA LEU A 50 -1.88 -0.64 9.45
C LEU A 50 -0.51 -0.91 8.79
N GLY A 51 0.58 -0.65 9.50
CA GLY A 51 1.93 -0.97 9.00
C GLY A 51 2.12 -2.44 8.67
N ALA A 52 1.60 -3.35 9.52
CA ALA A 52 1.64 -4.78 9.26
C ALA A 52 0.85 -5.17 8.00
N VAL A 53 -0.34 -4.58 7.80
CA VAL A 53 -1.15 -4.78 6.58
C VAL A 53 -0.41 -4.30 5.34
N GLU A 54 0.28 -3.16 5.39
CA GLU A 54 1.07 -2.65 4.26
C GLU A 54 2.24 -3.59 3.91
N VAL A 55 2.95 -4.10 4.92
CA VAL A 55 4.03 -5.09 4.71
C VAL A 55 3.48 -6.38 4.10
N LEU A 56 2.37 -6.91 4.64
CA LEU A 56 1.73 -8.11 4.10
C LEU A 56 1.27 -7.90 2.66
N GLY A 57 0.72 -6.73 2.33
CA GLY A 57 0.39 -6.36 0.96
C GLY A 57 1.62 -6.39 0.06
N ALA A 58 2.72 -5.77 0.48
CA ALA A 58 3.96 -5.71 -0.28
C ALA A 58 4.54 -7.10 -0.56
N VAL A 59 4.51 -7.99 0.42
CA VAL A 59 4.88 -9.40 0.22
C VAL A 59 3.89 -10.09 -0.72
N GLY A 60 2.59 -9.90 -0.52
CA GLY A 60 1.53 -10.56 -1.28
C GLY A 60 1.47 -10.16 -2.77
N VAL A 61 1.96 -8.98 -3.15
CA VAL A 61 1.97 -8.54 -4.55
C VAL A 61 3.17 -9.07 -5.35
N ILE A 62 4.21 -9.59 -4.69
CA ILE A 62 5.44 -10.09 -5.32
C ILE A 62 5.61 -11.60 -5.13
N LEU A 63 5.53 -12.07 -3.88
CA LEU A 63 5.92 -13.43 -3.51
C LEU A 63 5.11 -14.52 -4.23
N PRO A 64 3.77 -14.45 -4.32
CA PRO A 64 2.98 -15.50 -5.00
C PRO A 64 3.40 -15.66 -6.47
N ALA A 65 3.49 -14.54 -7.21
CA ALA A 65 3.89 -14.55 -8.62
C ALA A 65 5.38 -14.87 -8.85
N ALA A 66 6.25 -14.64 -7.87
CA ALA A 66 7.67 -15.00 -7.96
C ALA A 66 7.90 -16.50 -7.76
N VAL A 67 7.11 -17.13 -6.89
CA VAL A 67 7.17 -18.57 -6.60
C VAL A 67 6.25 -19.39 -7.52
N GLY A 68 5.33 -18.73 -8.23
CA GLY A 68 4.36 -19.37 -9.12
C GLY A 68 3.26 -20.12 -8.37
N VAL A 69 2.95 -19.69 -7.14
CA VAL A 69 1.97 -20.35 -6.27
C VAL A 69 0.88 -19.37 -5.90
N ALA A 70 -0.37 -19.75 -6.18
CA ALA A 70 -1.56 -18.98 -5.84
C ALA A 70 -1.50 -17.52 -6.34
N ASP A 71 -1.13 -17.33 -7.61
CA ASP A 71 -0.91 -16.01 -8.21
C ASP A 71 -2.12 -15.06 -8.14
N VAL A 72 -3.34 -15.61 -7.99
CA VAL A 72 -4.57 -14.87 -7.71
C VAL A 72 -4.44 -14.00 -6.43
N LEU A 73 -3.60 -14.41 -5.47
CA LEU A 73 -3.28 -13.61 -4.28
C LEU A 73 -2.63 -12.27 -4.59
N VAL A 74 -1.91 -12.14 -5.71
CA VAL A 74 -1.33 -10.86 -6.13
C VAL A 74 -2.42 -9.84 -6.38
N ALA A 75 -3.49 -10.25 -7.05
CA ALA A 75 -4.62 -9.38 -7.36
C ALA A 75 -5.37 -8.97 -6.09
N TRP A 76 -5.56 -9.90 -5.15
CA TRP A 76 -6.15 -9.60 -3.84
C TRP A 76 -5.27 -8.70 -2.96
N ALA A 77 -3.95 -8.89 -2.97
CA ALA A 77 -3.01 -8.03 -2.27
C ALA A 77 -3.07 -6.59 -2.81
N ALA A 78 -3.13 -6.44 -4.14
CA ALA A 78 -3.30 -5.14 -4.78
C ALA A 78 -4.65 -4.48 -4.44
N VAL A 79 -5.74 -5.25 -4.31
CA VAL A 79 -7.03 -4.74 -3.81
C VAL A 79 -6.90 -4.24 -2.36
N GLY A 80 -6.24 -5.01 -1.49
CA GLY A 80 -5.97 -4.59 -0.11
C GLY A 80 -5.20 -3.27 -0.05
N MET A 81 -4.16 -3.12 -0.88
CA MET A 81 -3.41 -1.86 -1.02
C MET A 81 -4.29 -0.71 -1.53
N ALA A 82 -5.19 -0.96 -2.49
CA ALA A 82 -6.10 0.06 -2.98
C ALA A 82 -7.07 0.53 -1.87
N ILE A 83 -7.59 -0.40 -1.06
CA ILE A 83 -8.48 -0.07 0.06
C ILE A 83 -7.75 0.78 1.11
N THR A 84 -6.49 0.45 1.45
CA THR A 84 -5.73 1.26 2.41
C THR A 84 -5.43 2.66 1.86
N MET A 85 -5.12 2.79 0.57
CA MET A 85 -4.91 4.10 -0.06
C MET A 85 -6.20 4.91 -0.16
N LEU A 86 -7.35 4.29 -0.44
CA LEU A 86 -8.65 4.98 -0.38
C LEU A 86 -8.90 5.55 1.03
N GLY A 87 -8.65 4.76 2.07
CA GLY A 87 -8.74 5.23 3.46
C GLY A 87 -7.82 6.42 3.72
N ALA A 88 -6.55 6.32 3.28
CA ALA A 88 -5.59 7.41 3.41
C ALA A 88 -6.02 8.67 2.64
N THR A 89 -6.57 8.55 1.43
CA THR A 89 -7.07 9.69 0.64
C THR A 89 -8.19 10.39 1.39
N VAL A 90 -9.14 9.65 1.96
CA VAL A 90 -10.24 10.21 2.76
C VAL A 90 -9.71 10.94 4.00
N VAL A 91 -8.72 10.36 4.69
CA VAL A 91 -8.11 10.98 5.88
C VAL A 91 -7.40 12.30 5.51
N HIS A 92 -6.55 12.29 4.49
CA HIS A 92 -5.84 13.50 4.05
C HIS A 92 -6.79 14.57 3.51
N ALA A 93 -7.85 14.18 2.79
CA ALA A 93 -8.89 15.10 2.32
C ALA A 93 -9.63 15.77 3.49
N ARG A 94 -10.01 14.99 4.53
CA ARG A 94 -10.68 15.53 5.73
C ARG A 94 -9.78 16.46 6.53
N ARG A 95 -8.47 16.19 6.58
CA ARG A 95 -7.49 17.02 7.31
C ARG A 95 -6.94 18.19 6.48
N LYS A 96 -7.41 18.37 5.23
CA LYS A 96 -6.96 19.41 4.28
C LYS A 96 -5.44 19.36 4.01
N GLU A 97 -4.85 18.16 4.08
CA GLU A 97 -3.43 17.94 3.82
C GLU A 97 -3.19 17.73 2.32
N ALA A 98 -3.24 18.83 1.57
CA ALA A 98 -3.12 18.80 0.11
C ALA A 98 -1.78 18.25 -0.40
N GLN A 99 -0.73 18.28 0.43
CA GLN A 99 0.60 17.81 0.06
C GLN A 99 0.70 16.29 -0.03
N SER A 100 -0.07 15.54 0.76
CA SER A 100 -0.04 14.06 0.78
C SER A 100 -1.04 13.44 -0.20
N LEU A 101 -2.04 14.20 -0.66
CA LEU A 101 -3.05 13.69 -1.59
C LEU A 101 -2.47 13.16 -2.93
N PRO A 102 -1.54 13.86 -3.62
CA PRO A 102 -1.02 13.40 -4.90
C PRO A 102 -0.38 12.01 -4.81
N ILE A 103 0.47 11.78 -3.81
CA ILE A 103 1.16 10.50 -3.67
C ILE A 103 0.20 9.37 -3.33
N THR A 104 -0.79 9.60 -2.45
CA THR A 104 -1.79 8.60 -2.11
C THR A 104 -2.66 8.24 -3.33
N VAL A 105 -3.06 9.23 -4.13
CA VAL A 105 -3.87 9.01 -5.35
C VAL A 105 -3.07 8.25 -6.39
N VAL A 106 -1.78 8.58 -6.58
CA VAL A 106 -0.92 7.83 -7.51
C VAL A 106 -0.78 6.37 -7.06
N LEU A 107 -0.49 6.12 -5.79
CA LEU A 107 -0.38 4.76 -5.26
C LEU A 107 -1.69 3.98 -5.37
N LEU A 108 -2.83 4.65 -5.16
CA LEU A 108 -4.15 4.07 -5.38
C LEU A 108 -4.34 3.63 -6.84
N ILE A 109 -4.04 4.52 -7.80
CA ILE A 109 -4.17 4.22 -9.23
C ILE A 109 -3.28 3.03 -9.61
N LEU A 110 -2.02 3.02 -9.16
CA LEU A 110 -1.10 1.92 -9.43
C LEU A 110 -1.63 0.60 -8.85
N ALA A 111 -2.15 0.60 -7.62
CA ALA A 111 -2.72 -0.59 -6.99
C ALA A 111 -3.94 -1.11 -7.78
N VAL A 112 -4.83 -0.22 -8.23
CA VAL A 112 -5.98 -0.58 -9.08
C VAL A 112 -5.53 -1.14 -10.41
N VAL A 113 -4.51 -0.56 -11.05
CA VAL A 113 -3.96 -1.07 -12.32
C VAL A 113 -3.39 -2.48 -12.15
N VAL A 114 -2.68 -2.75 -11.06
CA VAL A 114 -2.17 -4.11 -10.78
C VAL A 114 -3.31 -5.08 -10.51
N ALA A 115 -4.29 -4.70 -9.69
CA ALA A 115 -5.47 -5.53 -9.41
C ALA A 115 -6.23 -5.87 -10.69
N TRP A 116 -6.53 -4.86 -11.52
CA TRP A 116 -7.21 -5.02 -12.80
C TRP A 116 -6.41 -5.89 -13.77
N GLY A 117 -5.11 -5.62 -13.92
CA GLY A 117 -4.24 -6.37 -14.81
C GLY A 117 -4.17 -7.85 -14.43
N ARG A 118 -4.10 -8.15 -13.12
CA ARG A 118 -3.94 -9.51 -12.60
C ARG A 118 -5.26 -10.28 -12.48
N PHE A 119 -6.40 -9.61 -12.27
CA PHE A 119 -7.73 -10.24 -12.35
C PHE A 119 -8.24 -10.38 -13.79
N GLY A 120 -7.83 -9.49 -14.68
CA GLY A 120 -8.35 -9.38 -16.04
C GLY A 120 -7.45 -10.05 -17.09
N PRO A 121 -7.18 -9.38 -18.22
CA PRO A 121 -6.63 -9.99 -19.45
C PRO A 121 -5.20 -10.55 -19.32
N TYR A 122 -4.57 -10.37 -18.17
CA TYR A 122 -3.22 -10.82 -17.89
C TYR A 122 -3.14 -11.66 -16.61
N SER A 123 -4.09 -12.58 -16.48
CA SER A 123 -4.17 -13.59 -15.43
C SER A 123 -3.08 -14.68 -15.59
N PHE A 124 -1.83 -14.26 -15.75
CA PHE A 124 -0.59 -15.06 -15.81
C PHE A 124 -0.25 -15.62 -17.20
#